data_AF-A0A833GN50-F1
#
_entry.id   AF-A0A833GN50-F1
#
_cell.length_a   1.000
_cell.length_b   1.000
_cell.length_c   1.000
_cell.angle_alpha   90.00
_cell.angle_beta   90.00
_cell.angle_gamma   90.00
#
_symmetry.space_group_name_H-M   'P 1'
#
loop_
_entity.id
_entity.type
_entity.pdbx_description
1 polymer ?
#
loop_
_entity_poly.entity_id
_entity_poly.type
_entity_poly.pdbx_seq_one_letter_code
_entity_poly.pdbx_strand_id
1 'polypeptide(L)'
;MSEPAIFDGSLFDRIAQCLPTEQRTAYYRYVAHLRNLDPKDELLLLAMGIGFFTTVAQQVPASVAAEREKLLVEFALLCRKHEAATSGATADCRTMFAAHQKLIEQNMGQWQNREQKTVEDLGRAVSQFEKSVERQVQRLTEVITDLTASTKEHRTVALKAQQCLNWLNWRQLLWPCVACAASGALVVFLLLHIWPH
;
A
#
# COMPACT_ATOMS: atom_id res chain seq x y z
N MET A 1 -78.52 -37.66 -9.39
CA MET A 1 -77.69 -36.49 -9.76
C MET A 1 -78.48 -35.74 -10.82
N SER A 2 -79.09 -34.61 -10.47
CA SER A 2 -79.86 -33.81 -11.42
C SER A 2 -78.91 -33.16 -12.42
N GLU A 3 -79.19 -33.26 -13.71
CA GLU A 3 -78.44 -32.55 -14.76
C GLU A 3 -78.41 -31.05 -14.44
N PRO A 4 -77.23 -30.39 -14.50
CA PRO A 4 -77.14 -28.96 -14.26
C PRO A 4 -78.03 -28.24 -15.26
N ALA A 5 -78.81 -27.26 -14.78
CA ALA A 5 -79.67 -26.45 -15.65
C ALA A 5 -78.79 -25.75 -16.70
N ILE A 6 -78.82 -26.28 -17.91
CA ILE A 6 -78.05 -25.82 -19.08
C ILE A 6 -78.29 -24.33 -19.35
N PHE A 7 -79.47 -23.84 -18.98
CA PHE A 7 -79.88 -22.44 -19.03
C PHE A 7 -80.00 -21.85 -17.64
N ASP A 8 -78.89 -21.49 -17.00
CA ASP A 8 -78.93 -20.81 -15.71
C ASP A 8 -79.42 -19.33 -15.80
N GLY A 9 -80.02 -18.93 -16.94
CA GLY A 9 -80.45 -17.57 -17.31
C GLY A 9 -79.28 -16.59 -17.50
N SER A 10 -78.32 -16.65 -16.59
CA SER A 10 -77.22 -15.73 -16.41
C SER A 10 -76.23 -15.66 -17.58
N LEU A 11 -76.05 -16.72 -18.37
CA LEU A 11 -75.11 -16.71 -19.49
C LEU A 11 -75.64 -15.87 -20.66
N PHE A 12 -76.86 -16.16 -21.09
CA PHE A 12 -77.51 -15.43 -22.20
C PHE A 12 -77.81 -13.99 -21.81
N ASP A 13 -78.18 -13.73 -20.55
CA ASP A 13 -78.36 -12.38 -20.05
C ASP A 13 -77.03 -11.59 -20.03
N ARG A 14 -75.91 -12.23 -19.67
CA ARG A 14 -74.57 -11.62 -19.75
C ARG A 14 -74.18 -11.28 -21.18
N ILE A 15 -74.42 -12.18 -22.14
CA ILE A 15 -74.14 -11.91 -23.56
C ILE A 15 -75.04 -10.80 -24.11
N ALA A 16 -76.32 -10.74 -23.69
CA ALA A 16 -77.20 -9.66 -24.09
C ALA A 16 -76.70 -8.29 -23.60
N GLN A 17 -76.05 -8.22 -22.43
CA GLN A 17 -75.44 -6.98 -21.93
C GLN A 17 -74.25 -6.53 -22.80
N CYS A 18 -73.55 -7.48 -23.42
CA CYS A 18 -72.45 -7.23 -24.35
C CYS A 18 -72.90 -6.62 -25.69
N LEU A 19 -74.18 -6.80 -26.07
CA LEU A 19 -74.71 -6.34 -27.34
C LEU A 19 -75.23 -4.89 -27.26
N PRO A 20 -75.16 -4.12 -28.36
CA PRO A 20 -75.82 -2.82 -28.47
C PRO A 20 -77.32 -2.92 -28.17
N THR A 21 -77.89 -1.90 -27.54
CA THR A 21 -79.28 -1.89 -27.06
C THR A 21 -80.29 -2.25 -28.16
N GLU A 22 -80.03 -1.81 -29.39
CA GLU A 22 -80.86 -2.05 -30.58
C GLU A 22 -80.93 -3.55 -30.97
N GLN A 23 -79.89 -4.33 -30.66
CA GLN A 23 -79.79 -5.75 -31.05
C GLN A 23 -80.30 -6.71 -29.96
N ARG A 24 -80.44 -6.24 -28.71
CA ARG A 24 -80.82 -7.08 -27.56
C ARG A 24 -82.18 -7.75 -27.71
N THR A 25 -83.16 -7.01 -28.25
CA THR A 25 -84.51 -7.54 -28.47
C THR A 25 -84.52 -8.71 -29.47
N ALA A 26 -83.76 -8.58 -30.56
CA ALA A 26 -83.63 -9.65 -31.56
C ALA A 26 -82.88 -10.86 -30.98
N TYR A 27 -81.82 -10.61 -30.20
CA TYR A 27 -81.07 -11.65 -29.50
C TYR A 27 -81.94 -12.46 -28.52
N TYR A 28 -82.75 -11.81 -27.67
CA TYR A 28 -83.63 -12.53 -26.74
C TYR A 28 -84.71 -13.36 -27.45
N ARG A 29 -85.19 -12.92 -28.62
CA ARG A 29 -86.10 -13.73 -29.45
C ARG A 29 -85.41 -15.00 -29.95
N TYR A 30 -84.15 -14.90 -30.35
CA TYR A 30 -83.33 -16.05 -30.74
C TYR A 30 -83.08 -16.99 -29.56
N VAL A 31 -82.72 -16.47 -28.38
CA VAL A 31 -82.53 -17.26 -27.16
C VAL A 31 -83.82 -17.97 -26.73
N ALA A 32 -84.99 -17.34 -26.90
CA ALA A 32 -86.27 -17.98 -26.63
C ALA A 32 -86.53 -19.19 -27.55
N HIS A 33 -86.02 -19.17 -28.79
CA HIS A 33 -86.09 -20.33 -29.69
C HIS A 33 -85.11 -21.45 -29.27
N LEU A 34 -83.91 -21.10 -28.82
CA LEU A 34 -82.92 -22.08 -28.33
C LEU A 34 -83.39 -22.86 -27.11
N ARG A 35 -84.25 -22.27 -26.26
CA ARG A 35 -84.82 -22.94 -25.07
C ARG A 35 -85.76 -24.10 -25.40
N ASN A 36 -86.23 -24.20 -26.64
CA ASN A 36 -87.11 -25.28 -27.09
C ASN A 36 -86.34 -26.45 -27.71
N LEU A 37 -85.02 -26.35 -27.87
CA LEU A 37 -84.17 -27.41 -28.41
C LEU A 37 -83.86 -28.48 -27.36
N ASP A 38 -83.52 -29.69 -27.82
CA ASP A 38 -83.07 -30.76 -26.92
C ASP A 38 -81.78 -30.33 -26.19
N PRO A 39 -81.66 -30.59 -24.88
CA PRO A 39 -80.43 -30.39 -24.09
C PRO A 39 -79.12 -30.90 -24.73
N LYS A 40 -79.19 -31.94 -25.56
CA LYS A 40 -78.06 -32.57 -26.25
C LYS A 40 -77.94 -32.14 -27.71
N ASP A 41 -78.76 -31.21 -28.17
CA ASP A 41 -78.69 -30.66 -29.52
C ASP A 41 -77.34 -29.97 -29.75
N GLU A 42 -76.66 -30.35 -30.83
CA GLU A 42 -75.32 -29.85 -31.16
C GLU A 42 -75.31 -28.33 -31.41
N LEU A 43 -76.38 -27.77 -31.97
CA LEU A 43 -76.50 -26.32 -32.20
C LEU A 43 -76.67 -25.57 -30.89
N LEU A 44 -77.40 -26.16 -29.93
CA LEU A 44 -77.52 -25.60 -28.59
C LEU A 44 -76.18 -25.60 -27.86
N LEU A 45 -75.44 -26.71 -27.91
CA LEU A 45 -74.10 -26.83 -27.32
C LEU A 45 -73.11 -25.85 -27.97
N LEU A 46 -73.17 -25.68 -29.29
CA LEU A 46 -72.37 -24.70 -30.02
C LEU A 46 -72.69 -23.27 -29.59
N ALA A 47 -73.98 -22.91 -29.52
CA ALA A 47 -74.42 -21.58 -29.10
C ALA A 47 -73.99 -21.26 -27.65
N MET A 48 -74.05 -22.24 -26.75
CA MET A 48 -73.52 -22.12 -25.39
C MET A 48 -72.00 -21.95 -25.37
N GLY A 49 -71.27 -22.72 -26.17
CA GLY A 49 -69.82 -22.62 -26.31
C GLY A 49 -69.40 -21.23 -26.79
N ILE A 50 -70.01 -20.72 -27.85
CA ILE A 50 -69.79 -19.36 -28.37
C ILE A 50 -70.15 -18.31 -27.31
N GLY A 51 -71.25 -18.51 -26.59
CA GLY A 51 -71.66 -17.63 -25.50
C GLY A 51 -70.62 -17.55 -24.38
N PHE A 52 -70.11 -18.71 -23.95
CA PHE A 52 -69.02 -18.79 -22.98
C PHE A 52 -67.75 -18.10 -23.50
N PHE A 53 -67.31 -18.40 -24.74
CA PHE A 53 -66.15 -17.75 -25.35
C PHE A 53 -66.29 -16.23 -25.44
N THR A 54 -67.49 -15.73 -25.75
CA THR A 54 -67.77 -14.29 -25.81
C THR A 54 -67.58 -13.65 -24.43
N THR A 55 -68.08 -14.30 -23.36
CA THR A 55 -67.89 -13.79 -22.00
C THR A 55 -66.41 -13.79 -21.57
N VAL A 56 -65.66 -14.85 -21.90
CA VAL A 56 -64.21 -14.93 -21.64
C VAL A 56 -63.46 -13.86 -22.43
N ALA A 57 -63.79 -13.66 -23.70
CA ALA A 57 -63.15 -12.67 -24.56
C ALA A 57 -63.32 -11.23 -24.06
N GLN A 58 -64.36 -10.94 -23.27
CA GLN A 58 -64.52 -9.64 -22.63
C GLN A 58 -63.79 -9.51 -21.29
N GLN A 59 -63.76 -10.59 -20.50
CA GLN A 59 -63.16 -10.56 -19.16
C GLN A 59 -61.63 -10.58 -19.22
N VAL A 60 -61.04 -11.33 -20.15
CA VAL A 60 -59.59 -11.51 -20.24
C VAL A 60 -58.86 -10.17 -20.48
N PRO A 61 -59.25 -9.32 -21.45
CA PRO A 61 -58.61 -8.03 -21.65
C PRO A 61 -58.67 -7.10 -20.42
N ALA A 62 -59.81 -7.08 -19.73
CA ALA A 62 -59.99 -6.28 -18.51
C ALA A 62 -59.09 -6.77 -17.38
N SER A 63 -59.01 -8.09 -17.17
CA SER A 63 -58.11 -8.70 -16.20
C SER A 63 -56.64 -8.44 -16.53
N VAL A 64 -56.25 -8.57 -17.80
CA VAL A 64 -54.88 -8.29 -18.26
C VAL A 64 -54.52 -6.81 -18.06
N ALA A 65 -55.45 -5.89 -18.33
CA ALA A 65 -55.23 -4.47 -18.10
C ALA A 65 -55.03 -4.17 -16.59
N ALA A 66 -55.82 -4.81 -15.72
CA ALA A 66 -55.69 -4.65 -14.27
C ALA A 66 -54.34 -5.19 -13.74
N GLU A 67 -53.91 -6.37 -14.19
CA GLU A 67 -52.61 -6.94 -13.81
C GLU A 67 -51.45 -6.12 -14.37
N ARG A 68 -51.57 -5.60 -15.60
CA ARG A 68 -50.57 -4.69 -16.19
C ARG A 68 -50.38 -3.46 -15.32
N GLU A 69 -51.45 -2.85 -14.82
CA GLU A 69 -51.36 -1.67 -13.96
C GLU A 69 -50.64 -1.99 -12.64
N LYS A 70 -50.98 -3.12 -12.00
CA LYS A 70 -50.28 -3.58 -10.78
C LYS A 70 -48.78 -3.78 -11.03
N LEU A 71 -48.43 -4.45 -12.13
CA LEU A 71 -47.03 -4.68 -12.50
C LEU A 71 -46.28 -3.37 -12.78
N LEU A 72 -46.92 -2.38 -13.40
CA LEU A 72 -46.31 -1.07 -13.61
C LEU A 72 -46.04 -0.34 -12.29
N VAL A 73 -46.96 -0.43 -11.33
CA VAL A 73 -46.78 0.13 -9.98
C VAL A 73 -45.64 -0.55 -9.24
N GLU A 74 -45.58 -1.89 -9.26
CA GLU A 74 -44.50 -2.66 -8.64
C GLU A 74 -43.15 -2.38 -9.31
N PHE A 75 -43.11 -2.29 -10.64
CA PHE A 75 -41.91 -1.95 -11.39
C PHE A 75 -41.41 -0.54 -11.05
N ALA A 76 -42.31 0.45 -10.99
CA ALA A 76 -41.95 1.80 -10.57
C ALA A 76 -41.40 1.84 -9.14
N LEU A 77 -41.98 1.05 -8.22
CA LEU A 77 -41.47 0.90 -6.86
C LEU A 77 -40.07 0.26 -6.85
N LEU A 78 -39.87 -0.80 -7.64
CA LEU A 78 -38.58 -1.48 -7.76
C LEU A 78 -37.50 -0.55 -8.33
N CYS A 79 -37.82 0.23 -9.36
CA CYS A 79 -36.91 1.24 -9.92
C CYS A 79 -36.49 2.27 -8.87
N ARG A 80 -37.43 2.79 -8.07
CA ARG A 80 -37.12 3.73 -6.98
C ARG A 80 -36.21 3.10 -5.93
N LYS A 81 -36.49 1.86 -5.52
CA LYS A 81 -35.64 1.13 -4.56
C LYS A 81 -34.24 0.90 -5.11
N HIS A 82 -34.14 0.50 -6.37
CA HIS A 82 -32.87 0.31 -7.06
C HIS A 82 -32.10 1.63 -7.13
N GLU A 83 -32.71 2.72 -7.60
CA GLU A 83 -32.09 4.04 -7.68
C GLU A 83 -31.58 4.52 -6.31
N ALA A 84 -32.39 4.37 -5.26
CA ALA A 84 -31.98 4.69 -3.88
C ALA A 84 -30.79 3.83 -3.42
N ALA A 85 -30.81 2.52 -3.67
CA ALA A 85 -29.71 1.63 -3.30
C ALA A 85 -28.42 1.95 -4.07
N THR A 86 -28.53 2.20 -5.37
CA THR A 86 -27.36 2.48 -6.23
C THR A 86 -26.76 3.84 -5.91
N SER A 87 -27.58 4.86 -5.68
CA SER A 87 -27.12 6.19 -5.25
C SER A 87 -26.47 6.15 -3.87
N GLY A 88 -27.06 5.41 -2.92
CA GLY A 88 -26.48 5.13 -1.60
C GLY A 88 -25.12 4.45 -1.71
N ALA A 89 -25.01 3.33 -2.44
CA ALA A 89 -23.75 2.63 -2.65
C ALA A 89 -22.68 3.51 -3.32
N THR A 90 -23.08 4.37 -4.25
CA THR A 90 -22.17 5.33 -4.90
C THR A 90 -21.68 6.41 -3.93
N ALA A 91 -22.53 6.86 -3.00
CA ALA A 91 -22.14 7.78 -1.93
C ALA A 91 -21.18 7.10 -0.95
N ASP A 92 -21.50 5.90 -0.49
CA ASP A 92 -20.66 5.10 0.42
C ASP A 92 -19.28 4.86 -0.19
N CYS A 93 -19.23 4.45 -1.46
CA CYS A 93 -17.99 4.24 -2.19
C CYS A 93 -17.13 5.52 -2.26
N ARG A 94 -17.75 6.68 -2.53
CA ARG A 94 -17.06 7.98 -2.51
C ARG A 94 -16.52 8.32 -1.12
N THR A 95 -17.29 8.09 -0.06
CA THR A 95 -16.82 8.34 1.32
C THR A 95 -15.66 7.42 1.71
N MET A 96 -15.72 6.15 1.32
CA MET A 96 -14.65 5.17 1.54
C MET A 96 -13.37 5.59 0.82
N PHE A 97 -13.47 5.99 -0.46
CA PHE A 97 -12.30 6.49 -1.21
C PHE A 97 -11.72 7.77 -0.60
N ALA A 98 -12.56 8.72 -0.17
CA ALA A 98 -12.08 9.94 0.50
C ALA A 98 -11.36 9.61 1.83
N ALA A 99 -11.88 8.66 2.60
CA ALA A 99 -11.24 8.19 3.83
C ALA A 99 -9.88 7.51 3.54
N HIS A 100 -9.81 6.65 2.53
CA HIS A 100 -8.55 6.03 2.11
C HIS A 100 -7.53 7.05 1.59
N GLN A 101 -7.96 8.02 0.81
CA GLN A 101 -7.10 9.10 0.31
C GLN A 101 -6.46 9.86 1.49
N LYS A 102 -7.26 10.24 2.47
CA LYS A 102 -6.79 10.92 3.68
C LYS A 102 -5.80 10.05 4.47
N LEU A 103 -6.05 8.75 4.58
CA LEU A 103 -5.14 7.83 5.26
C LEU A 103 -3.79 7.72 4.54
N ILE A 104 -3.80 7.67 3.20
CA ILE A 104 -2.58 7.65 2.39
C ILE A 104 -1.78 8.94 2.61
N GLU A 105 -2.42 10.10 2.55
CA GLU A 105 -1.78 11.40 2.81
C GLU A 105 -1.15 11.46 4.20
N GLN A 106 -1.86 10.98 5.23
CA GLN A 106 -1.32 10.89 6.59
C GLN A 106 -0.12 9.96 6.67
N ASN A 107 -0.20 8.77 6.07
CA ASN A 107 0.89 7.79 6.07
C ASN A 107 2.13 8.31 5.33
N MET A 108 1.95 8.99 4.20
CA MET A 108 3.06 9.63 3.47
C MET A 108 3.74 10.70 4.32
N GLY A 109 2.95 11.59 4.96
CA GLY A 109 3.51 12.60 5.86
C GLY A 109 4.26 12.01 7.05
N GLN A 110 3.76 10.92 7.63
CA GLN A 110 4.47 10.20 8.69
C GLN A 110 5.78 9.59 8.20
N TRP A 111 5.78 8.99 7.00
CA TRP A 111 6.98 8.42 6.40
C TRP A 111 8.03 9.49 6.12
N GLN A 112 7.63 10.60 5.52
CA GLN A 112 8.52 11.73 5.24
C GLN A 112 9.14 12.31 6.51
N ASN A 113 8.36 12.44 7.58
CA ASN A 113 8.87 12.89 8.88
C ASN A 113 9.87 11.89 9.49
N ARG A 114 9.62 10.59 9.36
CA ARG A 114 10.56 9.55 9.82
C ARG A 114 11.85 9.59 9.02
N GLU A 115 11.74 9.67 7.70
CA GLU A 115 12.88 9.77 6.79
C GLU A 115 13.74 11.00 7.13
N GLN A 116 13.12 12.18 7.22
CA GLN A 116 13.81 13.42 7.59
C GLN A 116 14.53 13.28 8.94
N LYS A 117 13.86 12.72 9.95
CA LYS A 117 14.48 12.47 11.26
C LYS A 117 15.68 11.54 11.16
N THR A 118 15.57 10.44 10.40
CA THR A 118 16.69 9.51 10.22
C THR A 118 17.86 10.14 9.49
N VAL A 119 17.62 11.02 8.51
CA VAL A 119 18.66 11.77 7.81
C VAL A 119 19.36 12.74 8.77
N GLU A 120 18.61 13.45 9.62
CA GLU A 120 19.17 14.34 10.63
C GLU A 120 19.98 13.60 11.70
N ASP A 121 19.49 12.45 12.16
CA ASP A 121 20.20 11.58 13.10
C ASP A 121 21.50 11.06 12.49
N LEU A 122 21.46 10.61 11.23
CA LEU A 122 22.64 10.15 10.51
C LEU A 122 23.65 11.28 10.29
N GLY A 123 23.19 12.46 9.89
CA GLY A 123 24.05 13.65 9.73
C GLY A 123 24.76 14.03 11.03
N ARG A 124 24.06 13.94 12.18
CA ARG A 124 24.67 14.14 13.50
C ARG A 124 25.73 13.08 13.81
N ALA A 125 25.45 11.81 13.53
CA ALA A 125 26.39 10.72 13.75
C ALA A 125 27.67 10.88 12.89
N VAL A 126 27.51 11.25 11.61
CA VAL A 126 28.64 11.54 10.70
C VAL A 126 29.50 12.68 11.24
N SER A 127 28.89 13.79 11.68
CA SER A 127 29.65 14.92 12.25
C SER A 127 30.40 14.54 13.53
N GLN A 128 29.81 13.69 14.38
CA GLN A 128 30.48 13.18 15.58
C GLN A 128 31.66 12.27 15.22
N PHE A 129 31.48 11.42 14.22
CA PHE A 129 32.54 10.55 13.72
C PHE A 129 33.70 11.37 13.14
N GLU A 130 33.41 12.35 12.30
CA GLU A 130 34.40 13.27 11.72
C GLU A 130 35.22 13.96 12.81
N LYS A 131 34.56 14.56 13.80
CA LYS A 131 35.23 15.17 14.97
C LYS A 131 36.06 14.17 15.77
N SER A 132 35.67 12.89 15.81
CA SER A 132 36.44 11.85 16.48
C SER A 132 37.69 11.49 15.67
N VAL A 133 37.56 11.38 14.34
CA VAL A 133 38.69 11.13 13.43
C VAL A 133 39.68 12.28 13.50
N GLU A 134 39.23 13.53 13.43
CA GLU A 134 40.09 14.71 13.56
C GLU A 134 40.90 14.69 14.87
N ARG A 135 40.24 14.39 16.00
CA ARG A 135 40.91 14.26 17.30
C ARG A 135 41.95 13.14 17.31
N GLN A 136 41.68 12.00 16.68
CA GLN A 136 42.66 10.90 16.61
C GLN A 136 43.84 11.24 15.69
N VAL A 137 43.58 11.90 14.56
CA VAL A 137 44.62 12.38 13.65
C VAL A 137 45.52 13.40 14.34
N GLN A 138 44.96 14.32 15.12
CA GLN A 138 45.74 15.28 15.93
C GLN A 138 46.64 14.55 16.94
N ARG A 139 46.10 13.61 17.71
CA ARG A 139 46.89 12.81 18.67
C ARG A 139 48.00 12.01 18.01
N LEU A 140 47.73 11.38 16.87
CA LEU A 140 48.75 10.65 16.11
C LEU A 140 49.85 11.59 15.62
N THR A 141 49.49 12.79 15.17
CA THR A 141 50.44 13.80 14.73
C THR A 141 51.35 14.24 15.89
N GLU A 142 50.77 14.52 17.07
CA GLU A 142 51.52 14.86 18.29
C GLU A 142 52.52 13.76 18.67
N VAL A 143 52.07 12.50 18.71
CA VAL A 143 52.94 11.35 19.02
C VAL A 143 54.07 11.22 18.01
N ILE A 144 53.80 11.41 16.72
CA ILE A 144 54.83 11.37 15.67
C ILE A 144 55.84 12.51 15.86
N THR A 145 55.38 13.71 16.22
CA THR A 145 56.28 14.85 16.47
C THR A 145 57.18 14.60 17.69
N ASP A 146 56.63 14.06 18.78
CA ASP A 146 57.38 13.72 20.00
C ASP A 146 58.40 12.60 19.73
N LEU A 147 58.00 11.55 19.03
CA LEU A 147 58.89 10.45 18.64
C LEU A 147 60.06 10.98 17.77
N THR A 148 59.77 11.89 16.85
CA THR A 148 60.78 12.52 15.99
C THR A 148 61.74 13.38 16.80
N ALA A 149 61.23 14.14 17.79
CA ALA A 149 62.06 14.94 18.69
C ALA A 149 62.96 14.04 19.56
N SER A 150 62.40 13.02 20.21
CA SER A 150 63.14 12.03 21.01
C SER A 150 64.21 11.32 20.19
N THR A 151 63.90 10.92 18.95
CA THR A 151 64.88 10.29 18.06
C THR A 151 66.05 11.22 17.72
N LYS A 152 65.78 12.52 17.52
CA LYS A 152 66.85 13.53 17.33
C LYS A 152 67.70 13.66 18.59
N GLU A 153 67.10 13.70 19.77
CA GLU A 153 67.83 13.75 21.04
C GLU A 153 68.71 12.52 21.23
N HIS A 154 68.17 11.32 21.08
CA HIS A 154 68.94 10.07 21.15
C HIS A 154 70.09 10.05 20.16
N ARG A 155 69.89 10.55 18.93
CA ARG A 155 70.96 10.68 17.93
C ARG A 155 72.05 11.65 18.39
N THR A 156 71.70 12.79 19.00
CA THR A 156 72.71 13.73 19.54
C THR A 156 73.50 13.13 20.70
N VAL A 157 72.85 12.38 21.59
CA VAL A 157 73.51 11.67 22.69
C VAL A 157 74.45 10.59 22.15
N ALA A 158 74.00 9.80 21.17
CA ALA A 158 74.83 8.79 20.52
C ALA A 158 76.07 9.41 19.85
N LEU A 159 75.91 10.55 19.16
CA LEU A 159 77.04 11.29 18.56
C LEU A 159 78.03 11.80 19.62
N LYS A 160 77.54 12.36 20.74
CA LYS A 160 78.40 12.80 21.86
C LYS A 160 79.15 11.63 22.50
N ALA A 161 78.46 10.49 22.70
CA ALA A 161 79.09 9.27 23.21
C ALA A 161 80.19 8.77 22.26
N GLN A 162 79.94 8.78 20.94
CA GLN A 162 80.94 8.42 19.93
C GLN A 162 82.14 9.37 19.93
N GLN A 163 81.92 10.68 20.09
CA GLN A 163 83.01 11.66 20.25
C GLN A 163 83.83 11.40 21.52
N CYS A 164 83.18 11.08 22.65
CA CYS A 164 83.85 10.74 23.90
C CYS A 164 84.70 9.47 23.76
N LEU A 165 84.18 8.43 23.11
CA LEU A 165 84.92 7.20 22.82
C LEU A 165 86.13 7.47 21.92
N ASN A 166 85.96 8.28 20.87
CA ASN A 166 87.08 8.69 20.02
C ASN A 166 88.15 9.45 20.82
N TRP A 167 87.73 10.37 21.70
CA TRP A 167 88.66 11.11 22.57
C TRP A 167 89.42 10.20 23.55
N LEU A 168 88.73 9.24 24.18
CA LEU A 168 89.34 8.22 25.04
C LEU A 168 90.33 7.34 24.27
N ASN A 169 89.98 6.93 23.04
CA ASN A 169 90.84 6.15 22.17
C ASN A 169 92.12 6.93 21.81
N TRP A 170 92.00 8.21 21.43
CA TRP A 170 93.16 9.09 21.24
C TRP A 170 94.03 9.19 22.49
N ARG A 171 93.43 9.30 23.68
CA ARG A 171 94.16 9.36 24.95
C ARG A 171 94.87 8.04 25.28
N GLN A 172 94.27 6.90 24.97
CA GLN A 172 94.90 5.58 25.09
C GLN A 172 96.04 5.40 24.08
N LEU A 173 95.93 5.94 22.87
CA LEU A 173 96.97 5.88 21.84
C LEU A 173 98.14 6.83 22.15
N LEU A 174 97.86 8.00 22.76
CA LEU A 174 98.86 9.00 23.12
C LEU A 174 99.67 8.61 24.37
N TRP A 175 99.08 7.88 25.32
CA TRP A 175 99.77 7.43 26.54
C TRP A 175 101.06 6.64 26.28
N PRO A 176 101.10 5.63 25.38
CA PRO A 176 102.35 4.94 25.06
C PRO A 176 103.35 5.83 24.33
N CYS A 177 102.92 6.79 23.50
CA CYS A 177 103.84 7.74 22.86
C CYS A 177 104.48 8.71 23.88
N VAL A 178 103.69 9.22 24.83
CA VAL A 178 104.20 10.09 25.91
C VAL A 178 105.08 9.29 26.88
N ALA A 179 104.70 8.06 27.21
CA ALA A 179 105.53 7.16 28.01
C ALA A 179 106.87 6.86 27.33
N CYS A 180 106.87 6.60 26.01
CA CYS A 180 108.11 6.41 25.23
C CYS A 180 108.98 7.67 25.15
N ALA A 181 108.38 8.87 25.03
CA ALA A 181 109.13 10.12 25.04
C ALA A 181 109.71 10.43 26.44
N ALA A 182 108.97 10.15 27.51
CA ALA A 182 109.44 10.31 28.88
C ALA A 182 110.53 9.30 29.24
N SER A 183 110.42 8.04 28.80
CA SER A 183 111.49 7.04 28.96
C SER A 183 112.72 7.38 28.12
N GLY A 184 112.54 7.88 26.90
CA GLY A 184 113.65 8.36 26.05
C GLY A 184 114.39 9.54 26.68
N ALA A 185 113.66 10.51 27.23
CA ALA A 185 114.26 11.65 27.94
C ALA A 185 114.99 11.23 29.22
N LEU A 186 114.45 10.27 29.99
CA LEU A 186 115.13 9.70 31.16
C LEU A 186 116.40 8.93 30.80
N VAL A 187 116.40 8.18 29.70
CA VAL A 187 117.59 7.47 29.20
C VAL A 187 118.68 8.44 28.73
N VAL A 188 118.31 9.53 28.05
CA VAL A 188 119.26 10.59 27.66
C VAL A 188 119.81 11.35 28.87
N PHE A 189 118.98 11.62 29.88
CA PHE A 189 119.41 12.25 31.13
C PHE A 189 120.34 11.34 31.94
N LEU A 190 120.08 10.02 31.97
CA LEU A 190 120.96 9.03 32.60
C LEU A 190 122.28 8.85 31.83
N LEU A 191 122.26 8.85 30.50
CA LEU A 191 123.47 8.76 29.67
C LEU A 191 124.35 10.01 29.78
N LEU A 192 123.77 11.21 29.93
CA LEU A 192 124.51 12.45 30.15
C LEU A 192 125.06 12.61 31.58
N HIS A 193 124.50 11.89 32.57
CA HIS A 193 124.93 12.02 33.97
C HIS A 193 125.91 10.92 34.43
N ILE A 194 126.00 9.79 33.71
CA ILE A 194 126.83 8.63 34.09
C ILE A 194 128.14 8.50 33.28
N TRP A 195 128.36 9.30 32.22
CA TRP A 195 129.64 9.31 31.51
C TRP A 195 130.40 10.64 31.62
N PRO A 196 131.07 10.91 32.75
CA PRO A 196 132.19 11.83 32.82
C PRO A 196 133.49 11.11 32.41
N HIS A 197 134.24 11.74 31.50
CA HIS A 197 135.64 11.52 31.14
C HIS A 197 136.06 10.21 30.44
#